data_AF-A0A535C8P6-F1
#
_entry.id   AF-A0A535C8P6-F1
#
_cell.length_a   1.000
_cell.length_b   1.000
_cell.length_c   1.000
_cell.angle_alpha   90.00
_cell.angle_beta   90.00
_cell.angle_gamma   90.00
#
_symmetry.space_group_name_H-M   'P 1'
#
loop_
_entity.id
_entity.type
_entity.pdbx_description
1 polymer ?
#
loop_
_entity_poly.entity_id
_entity_poly.type
_entity_poly.pdbx_seq_one_letter_code
_entity_poly.pdbx_strand_id
1 'polypeptide(L)'
;GDRNAGFSRADVHALYTPLVADPVYGYQAVNVEAQQRVPGSLLNWMKRIIRVRKSYPVFGRGTQTFLRPENRRVLAYLREHEGAEILCVANLSRFAQYVELDLSRFAGRTP
;
A
#
# COMPACT_ATOMS: atom_id res chain seq x y z
N GLY A 1 -7.64 22.68 11.59
CA GLY A 1 -8.24 22.37 10.29
C GLY A 1 -8.96 23.60 9.81
N ASP A 2 -8.60 24.07 8.62
CA ASP A 2 -9.27 25.22 8.00
C ASP A 2 -10.74 24.93 7.71
N ARG A 3 -11.52 26.00 7.53
CA ARG A 3 -12.93 25.93 7.16
C ARG A 3 -13.10 25.01 5.94
N ASN A 4 -14.17 24.21 5.94
CA ASN A 4 -14.49 23.25 4.90
C ASN A 4 -13.33 22.27 4.57
N ALA A 5 -12.61 21.77 5.58
CA ALA A 5 -11.44 20.90 5.41
C ALA A 5 -10.29 21.49 4.56
N GLY A 6 -10.28 22.82 4.35
CA GLY A 6 -9.36 23.49 3.45
C GLY A 6 -9.70 23.34 1.96
N PHE A 7 -10.84 22.74 1.60
CA PHE A 7 -11.26 22.56 0.21
C PHE A 7 -11.78 23.85 -0.44
N SER A 8 -12.55 24.66 0.30
CA SER A 8 -13.19 25.87 -0.23
C SER A 8 -13.39 26.92 0.86
N ARG A 9 -13.33 28.20 0.47
CA ARG A 9 -13.66 29.35 1.35
C ARG A 9 -15.11 29.80 1.25
N ALA A 10 -15.94 29.15 0.44
CA ALA A 10 -17.37 29.47 0.33
C ALA A 10 -18.13 29.18 1.64
N ASP A 11 -19.38 29.64 1.72
CA ASP A 11 -20.31 29.20 2.75
C ASP A 11 -20.49 27.67 2.69
N VAL A 12 -20.61 27.00 3.84
CA VAL A 12 -20.71 25.54 3.90
C VAL A 12 -21.95 25.02 3.17
N HIS A 13 -23.05 25.78 3.16
CA HIS A 13 -24.28 25.45 2.46
C HIS A 13 -24.21 25.71 0.96
N ALA A 14 -23.18 26.43 0.49
CA ALA A 14 -22.92 26.67 -0.92
C ALA A 14 -21.92 25.66 -1.53
N LEU A 15 -21.43 24.70 -0.74
CA LEU A 15 -20.59 23.62 -1.27
C LEU A 15 -21.41 22.71 -2.19
N TYR A 16 -20.79 22.28 -3.29
CA TYR A 16 -21.45 21.40 -4.26
C TYR A 16 -21.84 20.02 -3.68
N THR A 17 -21.17 19.60 -2.60
CA THR A 17 -21.44 18.36 -1.88
C THR A 17 -21.09 18.55 -0.39
N PRO A 18 -21.83 17.93 0.54
CA PRO A 18 -21.51 18.00 1.95
C PRO A 18 -20.17 17.33 2.26
N LEU A 19 -19.50 17.81 3.28
CA LEU A 19 -18.27 17.19 3.78
C LEU A 19 -18.59 15.95 4.60
N VAL A 20 -17.66 15.00 4.61
CA VAL A 20 -17.70 13.88 5.56
C VAL A 20 -17.55 14.44 6.98
N ALA A 21 -18.52 14.13 7.84
CA ALA A 21 -18.65 14.73 9.17
C ALA A 21 -18.84 13.68 10.29
N ASP A 22 -18.74 12.39 9.98
CA ASP A 22 -18.86 11.35 11.00
C ASP A 22 -17.62 11.31 11.92
N PRO A 23 -17.74 10.75 13.14
CA PRO A 23 -16.64 10.74 14.10
C PRO A 23 -15.40 9.94 13.68
N VAL A 24 -15.52 9.03 12.71
CA VAL A 24 -14.43 8.14 12.30
C VAL A 24 -13.67 8.70 11.10
N TYR A 25 -14.39 9.20 10.09
CA TYR A 25 -13.80 9.68 8.82
C TYR A 25 -13.96 11.17 8.58
N GLY A 26 -14.58 11.90 9.52
CA GLY A 26 -14.70 13.35 9.47
C GLY A 26 -13.35 14.03 9.31
N TYR A 27 -13.32 15.14 8.57
CA TYR A 27 -12.06 15.81 8.20
C TYR A 27 -11.27 16.34 9.41
N GLN A 28 -11.91 16.50 10.57
CA GLN A 28 -11.18 16.80 11.82
C GLN A 28 -10.25 15.64 12.23
N ALA A 29 -10.65 14.39 12.00
CA ALA A 29 -9.85 13.20 12.26
C ALA A 29 -8.96 12.82 11.07
N VAL A 30 -9.49 12.91 9.84
CA VAL A 30 -8.81 12.46 8.61
C VAL A 30 -8.59 13.64 7.66
N ASN A 31 -7.38 14.19 7.64
CA ASN A 31 -6.98 15.21 6.67
C ASN A 31 -5.50 15.13 6.30
N VAL A 32 -5.15 15.73 5.17
CA VAL A 32 -3.79 15.70 4.60
C VAL A 32 -2.79 16.38 5.52
N GLU A 33 -3.11 17.56 6.07
CA GLU A 33 -2.20 18.33 6.93
C GLU A 33 -1.74 17.51 8.14
N ALA A 34 -2.68 16.93 8.87
CA ALA A 34 -2.40 16.09 10.03
C ALA A 34 -1.55 14.87 9.64
N GLN A 35 -1.91 14.18 8.56
CA GLN A 35 -1.16 13.01 8.10
C GLN A 35 0.24 13.36 7.60
N GLN A 36 0.47 14.55 7.02
CA GLN A 36 1.82 14.95 6.61
C GLN A 36 2.78 15.08 7.80
N ARG A 37 2.30 15.57 8.95
CA ARG A 37 3.11 15.80 10.15
C ARG A 37 3.49 14.50 10.87
N VAL A 38 2.67 13.45 10.76
CA VAL A 38 2.90 12.17 11.44
C VAL A 38 3.69 11.21 10.52
N PRO A 39 4.93 10.81 10.85
CA PRO A 39 5.75 9.96 9.98
C PRO A 39 5.13 8.59 9.68
N GLY A 40 4.42 8.01 10.64
CA GLY A 40 3.74 6.71 10.51
C GLY A 40 2.33 6.79 9.93
N SER A 41 1.88 7.95 9.43
CA SER A 41 0.54 8.09 8.86
C SER A 41 0.37 7.27 7.59
N LEU A 42 -0.89 6.97 7.24
CA LEU A 42 -1.21 6.31 5.99
C LEU A 42 -0.66 7.08 4.77
N LEU A 43 -0.79 8.42 4.74
CA LEU A 43 -0.24 9.25 3.66
C LEU A 43 1.27 9.07 3.49
N ASN A 44 2.03 9.15 4.58
CA ASN A 44 3.48 9.02 4.51
C ASN A 44 3.92 7.59 4.21
N TRP A 45 3.18 6.59 4.71
CA TRP A 45 3.36 5.19 4.34
C TRP A 45 3.12 4.96 2.84
N MET A 46 2.04 5.53 2.28
CA MET A 46 1.73 5.46 0.85
C MET A 46 2.80 6.14 -0.01
N LYS A 47 3.27 7.33 0.37
CA LYS A 47 4.39 8.00 -0.32
C LYS A 47 5.64 7.13 -0.34
N ARG A 48 5.96 6.47 0.78
CA ARG A 48 7.11 5.58 0.90
C ARG A 48 6.97 4.35 0.00
N ILE A 49 5.83 3.66 0.04
CA ILE A 49 5.66 2.44 -0.76
C ILE A 49 5.59 2.74 -2.27
N ILE A 50 5.01 3.88 -2.66
CA ILE A 50 5.03 4.35 -4.06
C ILE A 50 6.47 4.64 -4.51
N ARG A 51 7.30 5.24 -3.65
CA ARG A 51 8.72 5.47 -3.96
C ARG A 51 9.45 4.16 -4.20
N VAL A 52 9.29 3.17 -3.32
CA VAL A 52 9.84 1.82 -3.51
C VAL A 52 9.38 1.25 -4.85
N ARG A 53 8.07 1.25 -5.14
CA ARG A 53 7.56 0.75 -6.42
C ARG A 53 8.19 1.45 -7.63
N LYS A 54 8.39 2.77 -7.58
CA LYS A 54 9.00 3.56 -8.67
C LYS A 54 10.50 3.27 -8.85
N SER A 55 11.20 2.92 -7.77
CA SER A 55 12.62 2.54 -7.81
C SER A 55 12.87 1.19 -8.49
N TYR A 56 11.85 0.35 -8.65
CA TYR A 56 11.97 -1.00 -9.20
C TYR A 56 11.01 -1.19 -10.40
N PRO A 57 11.48 -0.96 -11.65
CA PRO A 57 10.67 -1.08 -12.86
C PRO A 57 9.99 -2.46 -13.02
N VAL A 58 10.59 -3.50 -12.44
CA VAL A 58 10.05 -4.86 -12.38
C VAL A 58 8.61 -4.92 -11.83
N PHE A 59 8.19 -4.02 -10.94
CA PHE A 59 6.80 -3.95 -10.48
C PHE A 59 5.82 -3.46 -11.56
N GLY A 60 6.27 -2.63 -12.50
CA GLY A 60 5.44 -2.08 -13.57
C GLY A 60 5.52 -2.86 -14.89
N ARG A 61 6.67 -3.47 -15.17
CA ARG A 61 7.00 -4.07 -16.49
C ARG A 61 7.40 -5.53 -16.42
N GLY A 62 7.70 -6.05 -15.23
CA GLY A 62 8.13 -7.41 -15.06
C GLY A 62 7.01 -8.42 -15.22
N THR A 63 7.41 -9.63 -15.59
CA THR A 63 6.54 -10.81 -15.62
C THR A 63 5.97 -11.07 -14.22
N GLN A 64 4.95 -11.94 -14.15
CA GLN A 64 4.37 -12.34 -12.89
C GLN A 64 4.13 -13.85 -12.88
N THR A 65 4.82 -14.53 -11.99
CA THR A 65 4.71 -15.98 -11.82
C THR A 65 4.24 -16.29 -10.41
N PHE A 66 3.07 -16.91 -10.27
CA PHE A 66 2.55 -17.29 -8.96
C PHE A 66 3.26 -18.55 -8.44
N LEU A 67 3.74 -18.47 -7.20
CA LEU A 67 4.11 -19.64 -6.43
C LEU A 67 2.80 -20.15 -5.80
N ARG A 68 2.50 -21.44 -5.97
CA ARG A 68 1.25 -22.05 -5.49
C ARG A 68 1.53 -22.87 -4.21
N PRO A 69 1.76 -22.22 -3.05
CA PRO A 69 1.99 -22.95 -1.81
C PRO A 69 0.73 -23.71 -1.38
N GLU A 70 0.92 -24.72 -0.53
CA GLU A 70 -0.20 -25.46 0.06
C GLU A 70 -1.10 -24.55 0.91
N ASN A 71 -0.49 -23.61 1.66
CA ASN A 71 -1.26 -22.65 2.44
C ASN A 71 -1.91 -21.57 1.56
N ARG A 72 -3.17 -21.81 1.18
CA ARG A 72 -3.99 -20.90 0.36
C ARG A 72 -4.30 -19.54 1.00
N ARG A 73 -3.98 -19.33 2.28
CA ARG A 73 -4.10 -18.01 2.94
C ARG A 73 -2.93 -17.09 2.64
N VAL A 74 -1.85 -17.62 2.08
CA VAL A 74 -0.68 -16.85 1.67
C VAL A 74 -0.64 -16.78 0.15
N LEU A 75 -0.61 -15.57 -0.37
CA LEU A 75 -0.37 -15.30 -1.79
C LEU A 75 1.13 -15.02 -1.98
N ALA A 76 1.79 -15.83 -2.80
CA ALA A 76 3.18 -15.63 -3.16
C ALA A 76 3.38 -15.58 -4.67
N TYR A 77 4.20 -14.65 -5.14
CA TYR A 77 4.52 -14.54 -6.57
C TYR A 77 5.87 -13.87 -6.79
N LEU A 78 6.46 -14.17 -7.93
CA LEU A 78 7.69 -13.57 -8.42
C LEU A 78 7.38 -12.50 -9.44
N ARG A 79 8.18 -11.42 -9.41
CA ARG A 79 8.25 -10.41 -10.47
C ARG A 79 9.66 -10.41 -11.03
N GLU A 80 9.80 -10.57 -12.35
CA GLU A 80 11.11 -10.64 -13.00
C GLU A 80 11.18 -9.68 -14.19
N HIS A 81 12.25 -8.89 -14.28
CA HIS A 81 12.47 -7.95 -15.38
C HIS A 81 13.94 -7.55 -15.48
N GLU A 82 14.57 -7.73 -16.65
CA GLU A 82 15.93 -7.23 -16.93
C GLU A 82 16.96 -7.58 -15.82
N GLY A 83 16.93 -8.83 -15.35
CA GLY A 83 17.83 -9.33 -14.29
C GLY A 83 17.42 -8.96 -12.86
N ALA A 84 16.41 -8.10 -12.67
CA ALA A 84 15.80 -7.87 -11.37
C ALA A 84 14.74 -8.95 -11.06
N GLU A 85 14.79 -9.48 -9.85
CA GLU A 85 13.89 -10.54 -9.38
C GLU A 85 13.37 -10.14 -8.00
N ILE A 86 12.05 -10.13 -7.82
CA ILE A 86 11.41 -9.78 -6.54
C ILE A 86 10.41 -10.85 -6.17
N LEU A 87 10.57 -11.39 -4.96
CA LEU A 87 9.57 -12.24 -4.31
C LEU A 87 8.61 -11.39 -3.50
N CYS A 88 7.31 -11.49 -3.82
CA CYS A 88 6.23 -10.89 -3.05
C CYS A 88 5.51 -11.99 -2.26
N VAL A 89 5.34 -11.78 -0.95
CA VAL A 89 4.59 -12.67 -0.06
C VAL A 89 3.58 -11.86 0.73
N ALA A 90 2.29 -12.22 0.62
CA ALA A 90 1.20 -11.54 1.29
C ALA A 90 0.34 -12.53 2.07
N ASN A 91 0.27 -12.35 3.39
CA ASN A 91 -0.68 -13.07 4.23
C ASN A 91 -2.06 -12.40 4.13
N LEU A 92 -3.06 -13.15 3.66
CA LEU A 92 -4.44 -12.70 3.52
C LEU A 92 -5.30 -13.05 4.75
N SER A 93 -4.73 -13.77 5.72
CA SER A 93 -5.36 -14.02 7.01
C SER A 93 -5.10 -12.88 7.98
N ARG A 94 -6.06 -12.64 8.89
CA ARG A 94 -5.86 -11.81 10.08
C ARG A 94 -4.96 -12.46 11.14
N PHE A 95 -4.61 -13.74 10.97
CA PHE A 95 -3.78 -14.51 11.89
C PHE A 95 -2.39 -14.78 11.29
N ALA A 96 -1.39 -14.99 12.14
CA ALA A 96 -0.07 -15.44 11.70
C ALA A 96 -0.18 -16.74 10.88
N GLN A 97 0.57 -16.84 9.79
CA GLN A 97 0.57 -17.99 8.89
C GLN A 97 1.99 -18.45 8.61
N TYR A 98 2.17 -19.76 8.58
CA TYR A 98 3.36 -20.42 8.05
C TYR A 98 3.19 -20.70 6.56
N VAL A 99 4.28 -20.63 5.79
CA VAL A 99 4.29 -20.97 4.37
C VAL A 99 5.65 -21.55 3.98
N GLU A 100 5.62 -22.62 3.20
CA GLU A 100 6.79 -23.14 2.49
C GLU A 100 6.68 -22.73 1.02
N LEU A 101 7.79 -22.25 0.46
CA LEU A 101 7.88 -21.83 -0.92
C LEU A 101 9.04 -22.58 -1.57
N ASP A 102 8.76 -23.28 -2.68
CA ASP A 102 9.82 -23.81 -3.52
C ASP A 102 10.52 -22.65 -4.25
N LEU A 103 11.72 -22.34 -3.78
CA LEU A 103 12.62 -21.33 -4.34
C LEU A 103 13.91 -21.96 -4.87
N SER A 104 13.89 -23.27 -5.19
CA SER A 104 15.06 -24.02 -5.67
C SER A 104 15.78 -23.35 -6.86
N ARG A 105 15.03 -22.70 -7.76
CA ARG A 105 15.56 -21.90 -8.88
C ARG A 105 16.51 -20.77 -8.45
N PHE A 106 16.41 -20.30 -7.21
CA PHE A 106 17.18 -19.18 -6.65
C PHE A 106 18.21 -19.64 -5.61
N ALA A 107 18.59 -20.92 -5.60
CA ALA A 107 19.57 -21.47 -4.68
C ALA A 107 20.88 -20.65 -4.65
N GLY A 108 21.42 -20.44 -3.45
CA GLY A 108 22.62 -19.64 -3.22
C GLY A 108 22.38 -18.12 -3.12
N ARG A 109 21.14 -17.66 -3.31
CA ARG A 109 20.76 -16.25 -3.08
C ARG A 109 20.22 -16.07 -1.66
N THR A 110 20.43 -14.88 -1.10
CA THR A 110 19.83 -14.45 0.18
C THR A 110 18.85 -13.31 -0.11
N PRO A 111 17.60 -13.37 0.39
CA PRO A 111 16.62 -12.29 0.25
C PRO A 111 17.03 -10.99 0.95
#